data_AF-A0A4R8ZJV3-F1
#
_entry.id   AF-A0A4R8ZJV3-F1
#
_cell.length_a   1.000
_cell.length_b   1.000
_cell.length_c   1.000
_cell.angle_alpha   90.00
_cell.angle_beta   90.00
_cell.angle_gamma   90.00
#
_symmetry.space_group_name_H-M   'P 1'
#
loop_
_entity.id
_entity.type
_entity.pdbx_description
1 polymer ?
#
loop_
_entity_poly.entity_id
_entity_poly.type
_entity_poly.pdbx_seq_one_letter_code
_entity_poly.pdbx_strand_id
1 'polypeptide(L)'
;MSNTDSATPTLYVAEFIDGPLEGQIDSRALVRGKHEARISMVAAVAGLESVFWYDEVDQRDVSGQLRVRYAFDQGESDPVDAEVDPI
;
A
#
# COMPACT_ATOMS: atom_id res chain seq x y z
N MET A 1 -10.98 -5.55 38.79
CA MET A 1 -10.16 -6.33 37.84
C MET A 1 -10.26 -5.61 36.50
N SER A 2 -9.24 -4.84 36.13
CA SER A 2 -9.20 -4.20 34.81
C SER A 2 -8.76 -5.23 33.81
N ASN A 3 -9.69 -5.74 33.01
CA ASN A 3 -9.37 -6.59 31.87
C ASN A 3 -8.92 -5.68 30.73
N THR A 4 -7.66 -5.24 30.77
CA THR A 4 -7.05 -4.58 29.61
C THR A 4 -6.71 -5.67 28.63
N ASP A 5 -7.70 -6.03 27.81
CA ASP A 5 -7.49 -6.86 26.65
C ASP A 5 -6.70 -6.00 25.65
N SER A 6 -5.37 -6.08 25.71
CA SER A 6 -4.50 -5.49 24.69
C SER A 6 -4.71 -6.28 23.41
N ALA A 7 -5.79 -5.98 22.69
CA ALA A 7 -6.09 -6.56 21.39
C ALA A 7 -4.85 -6.38 20.50
N THR A 8 -4.28 -7.49 20.04
CA THR A 8 -3.17 -7.45 19.08
C THR A 8 -3.67 -6.75 17.82
N PRO A 9 -2.97 -5.71 17.32
CA PRO A 9 -3.36 -5.05 16.08
C PRO A 9 -3.52 -6.09 14.97
N THR A 10 -4.65 -6.04 14.26
CA THR A 10 -4.92 -6.90 13.10
C THR A 10 -4.71 -6.17 11.78
N LEU A 11 -4.58 -4.84 11.83
CA LEU A 11 -4.43 -3.98 10.66
C LEU A 11 -3.22 -3.04 10.81
N TYR A 12 -2.64 -2.66 9.69
CA TYR A 12 -1.67 -1.58 9.57
C TYR A 12 -2.14 -0.57 8.52
N VAL A 13 -1.58 0.64 8.55
CA VAL A 13 -1.82 1.66 7.52
C VAL A 13 -0.67 1.62 6.52
N ALA A 14 -0.99 1.39 5.25
CA ALA A 14 -0.07 1.61 4.14
C ALA A 14 -0.11 3.08 3.73
N GLU A 15 1.05 3.69 3.53
CA GLU A 15 1.21 5.06 3.03
C GLU A 15 2.01 5.00 1.73
N PHE A 16 1.40 5.42 0.63
CA PHE A 16 2.05 5.45 -0.69
C PHE A 16 2.77 6.80 -0.84
N ILE A 17 4.09 6.78 -1.03
CA ILE A 17 4.91 8.00 -0.97
C ILE A 17 5.29 8.59 -2.33
N ASP A 18 4.99 7.89 -3.42
CA ASP A 18 5.23 8.27 -4.81
C ASP A 18 4.32 7.45 -5.75
N GLY A 19 4.50 7.61 -7.06
CA GLY A 19 3.77 6.87 -8.10
C GLY A 19 2.29 7.25 -8.21
N PRO A 20 1.48 6.41 -8.90
CA PRO A 20 0.07 6.71 -9.17
C PRO A 20 -0.82 6.92 -7.94
N LEU A 21 -0.42 6.37 -6.80
CA LEU A 21 -1.19 6.47 -5.56
C LEU A 21 -0.54 7.41 -4.52
N GLU A 22 0.43 8.24 -4.93
CA GLU A 22 1.12 9.17 -4.03
C GLU A 22 0.16 9.94 -3.11
N GLY A 23 0.47 9.95 -1.81
CA GLY A 23 -0.30 10.65 -0.78
C GLY A 23 -1.56 9.91 -0.31
N GLN A 24 -1.92 8.79 -0.95
CA GLN A 24 -3.02 7.95 -0.49
C GLN A 24 -2.59 7.06 0.68
N ILE A 25 -3.58 6.65 1.47
CA ILE A 25 -3.42 5.68 2.55
C ILE A 25 -4.44 4.56 2.42
N ASP A 26 -4.05 3.36 2.82
CA ASP A 26 -4.92 2.17 2.83
C ASP A 26 -4.80 1.42 4.16
N SER A 27 -5.86 0.75 4.61
CA SER A 27 -5.86 -0.10 5.81
C SER A 27 -5.78 -1.57 5.41
N ARG A 28 -4.74 -2.26 5.85
CA ARG A 28 -4.40 -3.61 5.37
C ARG A 28 -4.23 -4.57 6.52
N ALA A 29 -4.59 -5.83 6.29
CA ALA A 29 -4.46 -6.86 7.32
C ALA A 29 -3.00 -7.25 7.56
N LEU A 30 -2.69 -7.47 8.83
CA LEU A 30 -1.45 -8.13 9.23
C LEU A 30 -1.61 -9.64 9.02
N VAL A 31 -0.71 -10.23 8.26
CA VAL A 31 -0.63 -11.68 8.06
C VAL A 31 0.35 -12.24 9.08
N ARG A 32 -0.16 -13.02 10.03
CA ARG A 32 0.64 -13.55 11.16
C ARG A 32 1.39 -12.45 11.92
N GLY A 33 0.73 -11.31 12.11
CA GLY A 33 1.27 -10.16 12.85
C GLY A 33 2.31 -9.34 12.09
N LYS A 34 2.47 -9.55 10.78
CA LYS A 34 3.41 -8.80 9.93
C LYS A 34 2.69 -8.20 8.73
N HIS A 35 3.17 -7.06 8.27
CA HIS A 35 2.81 -6.52 6.96
C HIS A 35 3.59 -7.27 5.87
N GLU A 36 3.14 -7.13 4.64
CA GLU A 36 3.82 -7.67 3.47
C GLU A 36 4.88 -6.66 3.02
N ALA A 37 6.11 -7.11 2.75
CA ALA A 37 7.18 -6.21 2.29
C ALA A 37 6.93 -5.65 0.89
N ARG A 38 6.05 -6.29 0.11
CA ARG A 38 5.66 -5.87 -1.24
C ARG A 38 4.17 -6.06 -1.42
N ILE A 39 3.52 -5.07 -2.01
CA ILE A 39 2.07 -5.08 -2.25
C ILE A 39 1.75 -4.65 -3.67
N SER A 40 0.62 -5.12 -4.19
CA SER A 40 0.02 -4.61 -5.41
C SER A 40 -1.30 -3.89 -5.10
N MET A 41 -1.61 -2.92 -5.95
CA MET A 41 -2.87 -2.17 -5.96
C MET A 41 -3.44 -2.20 -7.37
N VAL A 42 -4.76 -2.39 -7.47
CA VAL A 42 -5.47 -2.24 -8.73
C VAL A 42 -6.14 -0.87 -8.74
N ALA A 43 -5.89 -0.08 -9.77
CA ALA A 43 -6.52 1.21 -9.96
C ALA A 43 -6.86 1.45 -11.44
N ALA A 44 -7.88 2.27 -11.70
CA ALA A 44 -8.25 2.61 -13.07
C ALA A 44 -7.39 3.78 -13.57
N VAL A 45 -6.64 3.56 -14.65
CA VAL A 45 -5.88 4.59 -15.36
C VAL A 45 -6.33 4.65 -16.81
N ALA A 46 -6.67 5.86 -17.28
CA ALA A 46 -7.29 6.08 -18.60
C ALA A 46 -8.54 5.20 -18.88
N GLY A 47 -9.24 4.75 -17.83
CA GLY A 47 -10.40 3.87 -17.95
C GLY A 47 -10.09 2.38 -18.04
N LEU A 48 -8.83 1.98 -17.92
CA LEU A 48 -8.38 0.58 -17.88
C LEU A 48 -7.95 0.22 -16.45
N GLU A 49 -8.26 -1.00 -15.99
CA GLU A 49 -7.72 -1.52 -14.74
C GLU A 49 -6.22 -1.78 -14.92
N SER A 50 -5.41 -1.24 -14.01
CA SER A 50 -3.95 -1.35 -14.02
C SER A 50 -3.46 -1.82 -12.65
N VAL A 51 -2.43 -2.67 -12.66
CA VAL A 51 -1.76 -3.19 -11.47
C VAL A 51 -0.49 -2.38 -11.21
N PHE A 52 -0.41 -1.79 -10.01
CA PHE A 52 0.75 -1.04 -9.53
C PHE A 52 1.39 -1.76 -8.35
N TRP A 53 2.70 -2.00 -8.43
CA TRP A 53 3.49 -2.63 -7.38
C TRP A 53 4.21 -1.59 -6.55
N TYR A 54 4.30 -1.86 -5.24
CA TYR A 54 5.04 -1.03 -4.32
C TYR A 54 5.81 -1.88 -3.31
N ASP A 55 7.03 -1.45 -2.98
CA ASP A 55 7.93 -2.06 -2.01
C ASP A 55 8.01 -1.23 -0.73
N GLU A 56 8.10 -1.89 0.41
CA GLU A 56 8.32 -1.25 1.70
C GLU A 56 9.67 -0.51 1.70
N VAL A 57 9.67 0.72 2.22
CA VAL A 57 10.89 1.51 2.41
C VAL A 57 11.09 1.98 3.85
N ASP A 58 10.03 2.04 4.65
CA ASP A 58 10.08 2.46 6.05
C ASP A 58 8.85 1.97 6.82
N GLN A 59 8.99 1.79 8.14
CA GLN A 59 7.87 1.48 9.02
C GLN A 59 8.02 2.16 10.37
N ARG A 60 6.90 2.59 10.94
CA ARG A 60 6.86 3.26 12.24
C ARG A 60 5.57 2.97 12.99
N ASP A 61 5.66 2.91 14.31
CA ASP A 61 4.49 2.97 15.17
C ASP A 61 4.10 4.44 15.40
N VAL A 62 2.82 4.76 15.21
CA VAL A 62 2.27 6.07 15.54
C VAL A 62 1.06 5.85 16.45
N SER A 63 1.25 6.14 17.75
CA SER A 63 0.20 6.01 18.77
C SER A 63 -0.41 4.60 18.86
N GLY A 64 0.42 3.56 18.72
CA GLY A 64 -0.01 2.15 18.76
C GLY A 64 -0.57 1.62 17.43
N GLN A 65 -0.48 2.42 16.36
CA GLN A 65 -0.87 2.01 15.01
C GLN A 65 0.38 1.87 14.14
N LEU A 66 0.63 0.66 13.64
CA LEU A 66 1.68 0.43 12.64
C LEU A 66 1.33 1.17 11.35
N ARG A 67 2.29 1.94 10.84
CA ARG A 67 2.26 2.63 9.56
C ARG A 67 3.48 2.21 8.75
N VAL A 68 3.26 1.81 7.50
CA VAL A 68 4.30 1.32 6.60
C VAL A 68 4.27 2.18 5.34
N ARG A 69 5.44 2.68 4.94
CA ARG A 69 5.61 3.48 3.73
C ARG A 69 6.04 2.58 2.59
N TYR A 70 5.38 2.75 1.45
CA TYR A 70 5.62 1.99 0.24
C TYR A 70 5.98 2.92 -0.92
N ALA A 71 7.07 2.58 -1.63
CA ALA A 71 7.53 3.25 -2.82
C ALA A 71 7.19 2.45 -4.08
N PHE A 72 6.83 3.14 -5.14
CA PHE A 72 6.36 2.60 -6.41
C PHE A 72 7.48 1.91 -7.18
N ASP A 73 7.23 0.67 -7.60
CA ASP A 73 8.09 -0.07 -8.50
C ASP A 73 7.56 0.03 -9.93
N GLN A 74 8.06 1.02 -10.67
CA GLN A 74 7.68 1.22 -12.07
C GLN A 74 8.05 0.03 -12.97
N GLY A 75 9.12 -0.72 -12.65
CA GLY A 75 9.64 -1.78 -13.52
C GLY A 75 8.72 -3.00 -13.60
N GLU A 76 7.96 -3.24 -12.54
CA GLU A 76 7.05 -4.38 -12.41
C GLU A 76 5.57 -3.98 -12.51
N SER A 77 5.30 -2.68 -12.64
CA SER A 77 3.96 -2.11 -12.71
C SER A 77 3.47 -1.96 -14.14
N ASP A 78 2.14 -1.96 -14.31
CA ASP A 78 1.54 -1.53 -15.55
C ASP A 78 1.87 -0.05 -15.85
N PRO A 79 1.97 0.33 -17.14
CA PRO A 79 2.21 1.72 -17.53
C PRO A 79 1.12 2.67 -17.02
N VAL A 80 1.54 3.86 -16.59
CA VAL A 80 0.64 4.93 -16.14
C VAL A 80 0.11 5.78 -17.30
N ASP A 81 0.84 5.79 -18.41
CA ASP A 81 0.41 6.39 -19.65
C ASP A 81 -0.12 5.28 -20.54
N ALA A 82 -1.41 5.35 -20.88
CA ALA A 82 -1.91 4.61 -22.01
C ALA A 82 -1.31 5.26 -23.27
N GLU A 83 -0.24 4.69 -23.84
CA GLU A 83 0.08 4.94 -25.23
C GLU A 83 -1.09 4.38 -26.06
N VAL A 84 -2.11 5.21 -26.26
CA VAL A 84 -3.12 4.99 -27.28
C VAL A 84 -2.43 5.31 -28.59
N ASP A 85 -1.95 4.29 -29.30
CA ASP A 85 -1.55 4.44 -30.69
C ASP A 85 -2.73 5.05 -31.45
N PRO A 86 -2.56 6.21 -32.13
CA PRO A 86 -3.61 6.76 -32.96
C PRO A 86 -3.84 5.81 -34.13
N ILE A 87 -5.07 5.28 -34.21
CA ILE A 87 -5.61 4.54 -35.36
C ILE A 87 -5.63 5.37 -36.64
#